data_AF-A0A4U0WLN1-F1
#
_entry.id   AF-A0A4U0WLN1-F1
#
_cell.length_a   1.000
_cell.length_b   1.000
_cell.length_c   1.000
_cell.angle_alpha   90.00
_cell.angle_beta   90.00
_cell.angle_gamma   90.00
#
_symmetry.space_group_name_H-M   'P 1'
#
loop_
_entity.id
_entity.type
_entity.pdbx_description
1 polymer ?
#
loop_
_entity_poly.entity_id
_entity_poly.type
_entity_poly.pdbx_seq_one_letter_code
_entity_poly.pdbx_strand_id
1 'polypeptide(L)'
;MFSRSSQRAALALLRSTKRPADRAAYATVQSDIFKPTKFGGKYTVTLIPGDGIGAEVSEAVKTIFKADNVPIEWEQVDVTGVETGDKHTEELFRESIASLKRNKLGLKGILHTPVERSGHQSFNVALRQELDIYASIVLIKNIPGYETRHKNVDLCIIRENTEGEYSGLEHQSVSGV
;
A
#
# COMPACT_ATOMS: atom_id res chain seq x y z
N MET A 1 36.70 44.80 -2.90
CA MET A 1 37.76 43.77 -2.92
C MET A 1 37.29 42.57 -2.13
N PHE A 2 36.62 41.63 -2.81
CA PHE A 2 36.23 40.36 -2.18
C PHE A 2 37.36 39.35 -2.39
N SER A 3 37.81 38.75 -1.29
CA SER A 3 38.92 37.80 -1.22
C SER A 3 38.74 36.62 -2.18
N ARG A 4 39.79 36.29 -2.93
CA ARG A 4 39.87 35.13 -3.84
C ARG A 4 39.77 33.76 -3.13
N SER A 5 39.57 33.73 -1.81
CA SER A 5 39.51 32.48 -1.02
C SER A 5 38.13 31.81 -0.99
N SER A 6 37.03 32.52 -1.23
CA SER A 6 35.66 31.96 -1.13
C SER A 6 35.18 31.23 -2.37
N GLN A 7 35.82 31.42 -3.54
CA GLN A 7 35.46 30.70 -4.77
C GLN A 7 36.06 29.29 -4.87
N ARG A 8 37.15 28.99 -4.16
CA ARG A 8 37.77 27.64 -4.18
C ARG A 8 37.04 26.61 -3.29
N ALA A 9 36.42 27.05 -2.20
CA ALA A 9 35.64 26.16 -1.34
C ALA A 9 34.36 25.66 -2.01
N ALA A 10 33.69 26.52 -2.80
CA ALA A 10 32.47 26.15 -3.52
C ALA A 10 32.72 25.17 -4.68
N LEU A 11 33.89 25.22 -5.32
CA LEU A 11 34.23 24.32 -6.43
C LEU A 11 34.67 22.91 -5.97
N ALA A 12 35.18 22.78 -4.74
CA ALA A 12 35.62 21.50 -4.17
C ALA A 12 34.44 20.62 -3.70
N LEU A 13 33.33 21.24 -3.28
CA LEU A 13 32.09 20.54 -2.89
C LEU A 13 31.28 20.01 -4.09
N LEU A 14 31.51 20.54 -5.30
CA LEU A 14 30.83 20.11 -6.53
C LEU A 14 31.47 18.89 -7.21
N ARG A 15 32.58 18.35 -6.69
CA ARG A 15 33.35 17.26 -7.33
C ARG A 15 33.26 15.89 -6.64
N SER A 16 32.46 15.71 -5.58
CA SER A 16 32.48 14.47 -4.78
C SER A 16 31.16 13.69 -4.65
N THR A 17 30.11 14.00 -5.41
CA THR A 17 28.87 13.19 -5.37
C THR A 17 28.33 12.87 -6.75
N LYS A 18 29.17 12.26 -7.59
CA LYS A 18 28.67 11.32 -8.61
C LYS A 18 28.79 9.92 -8.02
N ARG A 19 27.88 9.54 -7.12
CA ARG A 19 27.55 8.11 -7.05
C ARG A 19 26.85 7.81 -8.37
N PRO A 20 27.25 6.77 -9.12
CA PRO A 20 26.35 6.25 -10.12
C PRO A 20 25.05 5.95 -9.37
N ALA A 21 23.96 6.56 -9.81
CA ALA A 21 22.67 5.97 -9.54
C ALA A 21 22.71 4.65 -10.31
N ASP A 22 23.22 3.60 -9.66
CA ASP A 22 22.85 2.24 -10.00
C ASP A 22 21.34 2.23 -9.85
N ARG A 23 20.66 2.56 -10.95
CA ARG A 23 19.30 2.11 -11.19
C ARG A 23 19.45 0.60 -11.19
N ALA A 24 19.36 0.00 -10.01
CA ALA A 24 18.98 -1.38 -9.90
C ALA A 24 17.69 -1.46 -10.69
N ALA A 25 17.79 -1.94 -11.93
CA ALA A 25 16.64 -2.37 -12.68
C ALA A 25 16.08 -3.48 -11.80
N TYR A 26 15.05 -3.15 -11.02
CA TYR A 26 14.28 -4.16 -10.31
C TYR A 26 13.95 -5.20 -11.36
N ALA A 27 14.39 -6.44 -11.12
CA ALA A 27 14.11 -7.53 -12.02
C ALA A 27 12.59 -7.53 -12.23
N THR A 28 12.16 -7.17 -13.43
CA THR A 28 10.75 -7.27 -13.81
C THR A 28 10.42 -8.73 -13.69
N VAL A 29 9.64 -9.09 -12.67
CA VAL A 29 9.06 -10.43 -12.54
C VAL A 29 8.51 -10.79 -13.92
N GLN A 30 8.90 -11.95 -14.45
CA GLN A 30 8.51 -12.37 -15.80
C GLN A 30 7.02 -12.08 -16.02
N SER A 31 6.74 -11.25 -17.03
CA SER A 31 5.46 -10.61 -17.32
C SER A 31 4.29 -11.55 -17.62
N ASP A 32 4.53 -12.86 -17.62
CA ASP A 32 3.56 -13.85 -18.06
C ASP A 32 2.62 -14.29 -16.93
N ILE A 33 3.01 -14.13 -15.66
CA ILE A 33 2.19 -14.51 -14.50
C ILE A 33 1.26 -13.36 -14.06
N PHE A 34 1.70 -12.11 -14.24
CA PHE A 34 0.97 -10.93 -13.77
C PHE A 34 0.61 -10.00 -14.93
N LYS A 35 -0.63 -10.10 -15.41
CA LYS A 35 -1.17 -9.25 -16.48
C LYS A 35 -2.24 -8.30 -15.90
N PRO A 36 -1.85 -7.10 -15.44
CA PRO A 36 -2.82 -6.12 -14.96
C PRO A 36 -3.69 -5.62 -16.13
N THR A 37 -4.95 -5.28 -15.83
CA THR A 37 -5.88 -4.75 -16.84
C THR A 37 -5.33 -3.47 -17.44
N LYS A 38 -5.20 -3.43 -18.76
CA LYS A 38 -4.67 -2.27 -19.50
C LYS A 38 -5.48 -2.01 -20.77
N PHE A 39 -6.03 -0.82 -20.90
CA PHE A 39 -6.78 -0.37 -22.07
C PHE A 39 -6.23 0.98 -22.56
N GLY A 40 -6.00 1.11 -23.87
CA GLY A 40 -5.58 2.39 -24.46
C GLY A 40 -4.30 2.98 -23.86
N GLY A 41 -3.39 2.14 -23.35
CA GLY A 41 -2.15 2.58 -22.69
C GLY A 41 -2.26 2.88 -21.19
N LYS A 42 -3.47 2.93 -20.63
CA LYS A 42 -3.73 3.15 -19.20
C LYS A 42 -4.01 1.85 -18.46
N TYR A 43 -3.53 1.73 -17.24
CA TYR A 43 -3.84 0.61 -16.35
C TYR A 43 -5.13 0.89 -15.57
N THR A 44 -6.03 -0.08 -15.53
CA THR A 44 -7.19 -0.01 -14.62
C THR A 44 -6.76 -0.53 -13.26
N VAL A 45 -6.90 0.28 -12.23
CA VAL A 45 -6.49 -0.04 -10.85
C VAL A 45 -7.71 0.09 -9.94
N THR A 46 -7.99 -0.95 -9.16
CA THR A 46 -9.07 -0.90 -8.17
C THR A 46 -8.70 0.07 -7.05
N LEU A 47 -9.58 1.01 -6.73
CA LEU A 47 -9.42 1.92 -5.60
C LEU A 47 -10.49 1.64 -4.57
N ILE A 48 -10.09 1.37 -3.33
CA ILE A 48 -10.98 1.26 -2.18
C ILE A 48 -10.62 2.41 -1.24
N PRO A 49 -11.32 3.55 -1.28
CA PRO A 49 -10.91 4.76 -0.54
C PRO A 49 -10.88 4.56 0.97
N GLY A 50 -11.78 3.72 1.49
CA GLY A 50 -11.93 3.50 2.92
C GLY A 50 -12.73 4.57 3.64
N ASP A 51 -12.69 4.55 4.96
CA ASP A 51 -13.50 5.41 5.84
C ASP A 51 -12.68 6.58 6.41
N GLY A 52 -13.36 7.69 6.74
CA GLY A 52 -12.77 8.85 7.41
C GLY A 52 -11.52 9.37 6.70
N ILE A 53 -10.38 9.38 7.40
CA ILE A 53 -9.08 9.83 6.89
C ILE A 53 -8.66 9.03 5.63
N GLY A 54 -9.10 7.77 5.49
CA GLY A 54 -8.79 6.95 4.31
C GLY A 54 -9.29 7.59 3.02
N ALA A 55 -10.52 8.12 3.02
CA ALA A 55 -11.12 8.77 1.87
C ALA A 55 -10.37 10.07 1.50
N GLU A 56 -10.04 10.89 2.51
CA GLU A 56 -9.30 12.14 2.31
C GLU A 56 -7.91 11.91 1.68
N VAL A 57 -7.17 10.92 2.19
CA VAL A 57 -5.85 10.55 1.67
C VAL A 57 -5.97 9.97 0.25
N SER A 58 -7.00 9.18 -0.03
CA SER A 58 -7.22 8.60 -1.36
C SER A 58 -7.52 9.69 -2.42
N GLU A 59 -8.30 10.71 -2.07
CA GLU A 59 -8.53 11.86 -2.95
C GLU A 59 -7.26 12.69 -3.19
N ALA A 60 -6.41 12.84 -2.17
CA ALA A 60 -5.10 13.47 -2.34
C ALA A 60 -4.23 12.68 -3.34
N VAL A 61 -4.21 11.34 -3.26
CA VAL A 61 -3.50 10.49 -4.23
C VAL A 61 -4.06 10.67 -5.65
N LYS A 62 -5.38 10.65 -5.83
CA LYS A 62 -6.02 10.90 -7.14
C LYS A 62 -5.62 12.25 -7.72
N THR A 63 -5.58 13.28 -6.89
CA THR A 63 -5.22 14.65 -7.28
C THR A 63 -3.77 14.72 -7.78
N ILE A 64 -2.84 14.12 -7.05
CA ILE A 64 -1.42 14.07 -7.43
C ILE A 64 -1.23 13.25 -8.72
N PHE A 65 -1.86 12.08 -8.82
CA PHE A 65 -1.73 11.21 -10.00
C PHE A 65 -2.28 11.87 -11.26
N LYS A 66 -3.38 12.62 -11.13
CA LYS A 66 -3.94 13.43 -12.22
C LYS A 66 -2.98 14.55 -12.63
N ALA A 67 -2.39 15.25 -11.66
CA ALA A 67 -1.45 16.34 -11.93
C ALA A 67 -0.17 15.85 -12.64
N ASP A 68 0.31 14.66 -12.31
CA ASP A 68 1.49 14.04 -12.90
C ASP A 68 1.19 13.22 -14.18
N ASN A 69 -0.07 13.23 -14.65
CA ASN A 69 -0.54 12.46 -15.82
C ASN A 69 -0.17 10.97 -15.76
N VAL A 70 -0.25 10.36 -14.58
CA VAL A 70 0.04 8.94 -14.40
C VAL A 70 -0.95 8.12 -15.26
N PRO A 71 -0.50 7.12 -16.05
CA PRO A 71 -1.36 6.36 -16.97
C PRO A 71 -2.21 5.32 -16.22
N ILE A 72 -3.05 5.78 -15.30
CA ILE A 72 -3.95 4.97 -14.47
C ILE A 72 -5.37 5.49 -14.62
N GLU A 73 -6.32 4.55 -14.69
CA GLU A 73 -7.75 4.77 -14.57
C GLU A 73 -8.23 4.08 -13.28
N TRP A 74 -8.95 4.81 -12.44
CA TRP A 74 -9.39 4.30 -11.15
C TRP A 74 -10.75 3.62 -11.27
N GLU A 75 -10.82 2.34 -10.91
CA GLU A 75 -12.09 1.64 -10.67
C GLU A 75 -12.39 1.70 -9.18
N GLN A 76 -13.14 2.73 -8.77
CA GLN A 76 -13.40 3.01 -7.36
C GLN A 76 -14.57 2.16 -6.84
N VAL A 77 -14.38 1.49 -5.71
CA VAL A 77 -15.40 0.72 -4.98
C VAL A 77 -15.45 1.24 -3.55
N ASP A 78 -16.56 1.89 -3.19
CA ASP A 78 -16.74 2.60 -1.92
C ASP A 78 -17.21 1.66 -0.81
N VAL A 79 -16.34 0.73 -0.43
CA VAL A 79 -16.62 -0.17 0.70
C VAL A 79 -16.47 0.59 2.02
N THR A 80 -17.43 0.44 2.93
CA THR A 80 -17.34 0.95 4.30
C THR A 80 -17.18 -0.17 5.31
N GLY A 81 -16.37 0.07 6.33
CA GLY A 81 -16.24 -0.81 7.49
C GLY A 81 -17.24 -0.52 8.61
N VAL A 82 -18.02 0.55 8.49
CA VAL A 82 -19.04 0.94 9.47
C VAL A 82 -20.31 0.13 9.25
N GLU A 83 -20.89 -0.39 10.33
CA GLU A 83 -22.14 -1.15 10.26
C GLU A 83 -23.31 -0.19 10.10
N THR A 84 -23.84 -0.11 8.89
CA THR A 84 -25.10 0.60 8.58
C THR A 84 -26.32 -0.32 8.67
N GLY A 85 -26.13 -1.62 8.91
CA GLY A 85 -27.21 -2.62 8.88
C GLY A 85 -27.71 -2.98 7.47
N ASP A 86 -27.09 -2.41 6.43
CA ASP A 86 -27.48 -2.60 5.03
C ASP A 86 -26.72 -3.76 4.38
N LYS A 87 -27.46 -4.61 3.64
CA LYS A 87 -26.92 -5.67 2.77
C LYS A 87 -25.94 -5.13 1.71
N HIS A 88 -26.02 -3.83 1.43
CA HIS A 88 -25.20 -3.14 0.46
C HIS A 88 -23.69 -3.27 0.76
N THR A 89 -23.29 -3.28 2.02
CA THR A 89 -21.86 -3.33 2.40
C THR A 89 -21.20 -4.65 2.03
N GLU A 90 -21.93 -5.77 2.13
CA GLU A 90 -21.40 -7.09 1.75
C GLU A 90 -21.33 -7.26 0.23
N GLU A 91 -22.28 -6.70 -0.50
CA GLU A 91 -22.27 -6.65 -1.97
C GLU A 91 -21.08 -5.85 -2.49
N LEU A 92 -20.84 -4.66 -1.94
CA LEU A 92 -19.69 -3.81 -2.26
C LEU A 92 -18.36 -4.51 -1.93
N PHE A 93 -18.31 -5.28 -0.84
CA PHE A 93 -17.12 -6.08 -0.55
C PHE A 93 -16.85 -7.13 -1.62
N ARG A 94 -17.87 -7.90 -2.01
CA ARG A 94 -17.74 -8.92 -3.08
C ARG A 94 -17.37 -8.27 -4.41
N GLU A 95 -17.94 -7.10 -4.71
CA GLU A 95 -17.57 -6.30 -5.87
C GLU A 95 -16.09 -5.90 -5.82
N SER A 96 -15.59 -5.46 -4.67
CA SER A 96 -14.18 -5.08 -4.50
C SER A 96 -13.23 -6.26 -4.74
N ILE A 97 -13.57 -7.47 -4.25
CA ILE A 97 -12.81 -8.69 -4.54
C ILE A 97 -12.86 -9.01 -6.03
N ALA A 98 -14.04 -8.93 -6.66
CA ALA A 98 -14.18 -9.20 -8.09
C ALA A 98 -13.38 -8.20 -8.93
N SER A 99 -13.38 -6.92 -8.55
CA SER A 99 -12.57 -5.86 -9.15
C SER A 99 -11.08 -6.15 -9.04
N LEU A 100 -10.60 -6.51 -7.84
CA LEU A 100 -9.20 -6.90 -7.61
C LEU A 100 -8.81 -8.15 -8.40
N LYS A 101 -9.70 -9.16 -8.47
CA LYS A 101 -9.49 -10.36 -9.30
C LYS A 101 -9.44 -10.02 -10.78
N ARG A 102 -10.15 -8.99 -11.28
CA ARG A 102 -10.03 -8.53 -12.67
C ARG A 102 -8.74 -7.75 -12.90
N ASN A 103 -8.53 -6.70 -12.11
CA ASN A 103 -7.50 -5.68 -12.34
C ASN A 103 -6.10 -6.09 -11.89
N LYS A 104 -6.01 -7.03 -10.95
CA LYS A 104 -4.77 -7.52 -10.31
C LYS A 104 -3.99 -6.48 -9.51
N LEU A 105 -4.37 -5.20 -9.61
CA LEU A 105 -3.80 -4.08 -8.89
C LEU A 105 -4.88 -3.38 -8.08
N GLY A 106 -4.56 -3.07 -6.83
CA GLY A 106 -5.44 -2.39 -5.91
C GLY A 106 -4.71 -1.36 -5.06
N LEU A 107 -5.34 -0.21 -4.84
CA LEU A 107 -4.98 0.75 -3.81
C LEU A 107 -6.11 0.81 -2.79
N LYS A 108 -5.79 0.61 -1.52
CA LYS A 108 -6.77 0.56 -0.43
C LYS A 108 -6.39 1.58 0.65
N GLY A 109 -7.32 2.44 1.03
CA GLY A 109 -7.19 3.31 2.19
C GLY A 109 -7.47 2.59 3.52
N ILE A 110 -7.70 3.35 4.58
CA ILE A 110 -7.96 2.80 5.91
C ILE A 110 -9.46 2.52 6.03
N LEU A 111 -9.83 1.31 6.47
CA LEU A 111 -11.22 0.94 6.75
C LEU A 111 -11.40 0.80 8.25
N HIS A 112 -12.54 1.27 8.75
CA HIS A 112 -12.92 1.00 10.13
C HIS A 112 -13.13 -0.51 10.31
N THR A 113 -12.60 -1.10 11.38
CA THR A 113 -12.85 -2.52 11.69
C THR A 113 -13.58 -2.58 13.02
N PRO A 114 -14.90 -2.84 13.03
CA PRO A 114 -15.66 -2.92 14.27
C PRO A 114 -15.17 -4.10 15.11
N VAL A 115 -14.79 -3.83 16.35
CA VAL A 115 -14.25 -4.80 17.31
C VAL A 115 -15.31 -5.82 17.75
N GLU A 116 -16.59 -5.43 17.68
CA GLU A 116 -17.75 -6.17 18.18
C GLU A 116 -18.12 -7.40 17.32
N ARG A 117 -17.53 -7.57 16.13
CA ARG A 117 -17.70 -8.80 15.35
C ARG A 117 -16.86 -9.93 15.94
N SER A 118 -17.33 -10.51 17.05
CA SER A 118 -16.82 -11.74 17.67
C SER A 118 -17.05 -13.01 16.82
N GLY A 119 -17.14 -12.90 15.49
CA GLY A 119 -17.51 -14.01 14.61
C GLY A 119 -17.45 -13.76 13.10
N HIS A 120 -16.93 -12.62 12.63
CA HIS A 120 -16.73 -12.39 11.20
C HIS A 120 -15.26 -12.15 10.88
N GLN A 121 -14.80 -12.72 9.76
CA GLN A 121 -13.47 -12.46 9.23
C GLN A 121 -13.28 -10.96 9.01
N SER A 122 -12.23 -10.38 9.58
CA SER A 122 -11.79 -9.03 9.25
C SER A 122 -11.73 -8.85 7.74
N PHE A 123 -12.14 -7.70 7.23
CA PHE A 123 -12.07 -7.37 5.81
C PHE A 123 -10.67 -7.65 5.22
N ASN A 124 -9.63 -7.34 5.99
CA ASN A 124 -8.25 -7.60 5.59
C ASN A 124 -7.93 -9.10 5.56
N VAL A 125 -8.45 -9.90 6.50
CA VAL A 125 -8.27 -11.36 6.51
C VAL A 125 -8.98 -11.98 5.31
N ALA A 126 -10.24 -11.60 5.09
CA ALA A 126 -11.03 -12.08 3.96
C ALA A 126 -10.37 -11.71 2.61
N LEU A 127 -9.88 -10.48 2.43
CA LEU A 127 -9.12 -10.11 1.23
C LEU A 127 -7.88 -10.98 1.02
N ARG A 128 -7.11 -11.28 2.08
CA ARG A 128 -5.89 -12.08 1.97
C ARG A 128 -6.19 -13.51 1.59
N GLN A 129 -7.22 -14.10 2.17
CA GLN A 129 -7.63 -15.47 1.86
C GLN A 129 -8.24 -15.59 0.46
N GLU A 130 -9.14 -14.67 0.09
CA GLU A 130 -9.84 -14.69 -1.20
C GLU A 130 -8.94 -14.39 -2.41
N LEU A 131 -7.86 -13.65 -2.18
CA LEU A 131 -6.92 -13.22 -3.22
C LEU A 131 -5.53 -13.86 -3.10
N ASP A 132 -5.33 -14.72 -2.10
CA ASP A 132 -4.05 -15.37 -1.79
C ASP A 132 -2.89 -14.36 -1.67
N ILE A 133 -3.11 -13.26 -0.95
CA ILE A 133 -2.09 -12.22 -0.71
C ILE A 133 -1.19 -12.67 0.45
N TYR A 134 -0.31 -13.61 0.14
CA TYR A 134 0.54 -14.31 1.11
C TYR A 134 1.70 -13.48 1.67
N ALA A 135 2.18 -12.46 0.96
CA ALA A 135 3.32 -11.64 1.39
C ALA A 135 2.92 -10.20 1.69
N SER A 136 3.22 -9.74 2.90
CA SER A 136 3.16 -8.34 3.31
C SER A 136 4.55 -7.73 3.32
N ILE A 137 4.70 -6.55 2.72
CA ILE A 137 5.96 -5.81 2.66
C ILE A 137 5.78 -4.47 3.37
N VAL A 138 6.62 -4.19 4.37
CA VAL A 138 6.62 -2.92 5.11
C VAL A 138 7.98 -2.25 4.97
N LEU A 139 7.97 -1.06 4.38
CA LEU A 139 9.17 -0.23 4.24
C LEU A 139 9.28 0.74 5.40
N ILE A 140 10.42 0.71 6.09
CA ILE A 140 10.67 1.56 7.27
C ILE A 140 11.92 2.38 6.97
N LYS A 141 11.72 3.68 6.76
CA LYS A 141 12.79 4.60 6.38
C LYS A 141 12.63 5.95 7.07
N ASN A 142 13.75 6.55 7.50
CA ASN A 142 13.72 7.93 7.96
C ASN A 142 13.39 8.89 6.81
N ILE A 143 12.49 9.84 7.07
CA ILE A 143 12.14 10.90 6.11
C ILE A 143 13.20 12.00 6.20
N PRO A 144 13.86 12.39 5.08
CA PRO A 144 14.82 13.49 5.08
C PRO A 144 14.21 14.79 5.61
N GLY A 145 14.90 15.45 6.54
CA GLY A 145 14.45 16.71 7.15
C GLY A 145 13.53 16.54 8.37
N TYR A 146 13.12 15.32 8.72
CA TYR A 146 12.34 15.06 9.93
C TYR A 146 13.20 14.43 11.03
N GLU A 147 13.24 15.05 12.20
CA GLU A 147 14.10 14.59 13.29
C GLU A 147 13.44 13.47 14.11
N THR A 148 14.08 12.30 14.12
CA THR A 148 13.67 11.14 14.92
C THR A 148 14.77 10.71 15.89
N ARG A 149 14.40 9.96 16.95
CA ARG A 149 15.35 9.39 17.92
C ARG A 149 16.42 8.52 17.27
N HIS A 150 16.01 7.61 16.39
CA HIS A 150 16.91 6.73 15.64
C HIS A 150 17.22 7.37 14.28
N LYS A 151 18.49 7.30 13.87
CA LYS A 151 18.99 7.84 12.59
C LYS A 151 19.41 6.71 11.67
N ASN A 152 19.44 6.97 10.36
CA ASN A 152 19.89 6.03 9.32
C ASN A 152 19.11 4.70 9.28
N VAL A 153 17.81 4.74 9.59
CA VAL A 153 16.89 3.63 9.41
C VAL A 153 16.51 3.53 7.94
N ASP A 154 16.83 2.39 7.33
CA ASP A 154 16.42 1.99 5.98
C ASP A 154 16.33 0.46 5.94
N LEU A 155 15.14 -0.07 6.21
CA LEU A 155 14.91 -1.52 6.27
C LEU A 155 13.55 -1.91 5.69
N CYS A 156 13.45 -3.17 5.30
CA CYS A 156 12.26 -3.79 4.74
C CYS A 156 11.90 -5.02 5.56
N ILE A 157 10.65 -5.12 6.00
CA ILE A 157 10.11 -6.31 6.66
C ILE A 157 9.21 -7.01 5.66
N ILE A 158 9.51 -8.29 5.39
CA ILE A 158 8.65 -9.17 4.60
C ILE A 158 8.03 -10.18 5.57
N ARG A 159 6.72 -10.29 5.55
CA ARG A 159 5.95 -11.13 6.48
C ARG A 159 4.94 -12.00 5.73
N GLU A 160 4.88 -13.27 6.11
CA GLU A 160 3.85 -14.23 5.68
C GLU A 160 2.49 -13.84 6.28
N ASN A 161 1.41 -13.95 5.50
CA ASN A 161 0.17 -13.23 5.76
C ASN A 161 -1.11 -14.09 5.55
N THR A 162 -0.96 -15.38 5.31
CA THR A 162 -2.04 -16.36 5.06
C THR A 162 -2.11 -17.48 6.10
N GLU A 163 -0.99 -17.89 6.68
CA GLU A 163 -0.90 -19.05 7.58
C GLU A 163 -0.56 -18.64 9.04
N GLY A 164 -0.16 -19.63 9.84
CA GLY A 164 0.26 -19.46 11.24
C GLY A 164 -0.88 -18.93 12.09
N GLU A 165 -0.61 -17.82 12.79
CA GLU A 165 -1.57 -17.14 13.67
C GLU A 165 -2.86 -16.72 12.96
N TYR A 166 -2.86 -16.56 11.63
CA TYR A 166 -4.07 -16.18 10.87
C TYR A 166 -4.98 -17.33 10.46
N SER A 167 -4.55 -18.57 10.71
CA SER A 167 -5.24 -19.80 10.32
C SER A 167 -5.46 -20.76 11.49
N GLY A 168 -5.15 -20.30 12.72
CA GLY A 168 -5.25 -21.08 13.93
C GLY A 168 -6.68 -21.40 14.32
N LEU A 169 -6.89 -22.62 14.83
CA LEU A 169 -8.11 -22.99 15.53
C LEU A 169 -7.88 -22.79 17.02
N GLU A 170 -8.54 -21.79 17.60
CA GLU A 170 -8.52 -21.56 19.04
C GLU A 170 -9.74 -22.24 19.68
N HIS A 171 -9.49 -22.98 20.76
CA HIS A 171 -10.55 -23.53 21.60
C HIS A 171 -10.05 -23.58 23.04
N GLN A 172 -10.98 -23.46 23.98
CA GLN A 172 -10.72 -23.68 25.39
C GLN A 172 -11.13 -25.11 25.73
N SER A 173 -10.15 -26.01 25.87
CA SER A 173 -10.39 -27.42 26.17
C SER A 173 -10.94 -27.60 27.59
N VAL A 174 -10.40 -26.84 28.54
CA VAL A 174 -10.88 -26.75 29.93
C VAL A 174 -10.84 -25.31 30.38
N SER A 175 -11.60 -24.94 31.40
CA SER A 175 -11.61 -23.54 31.88
C SER A 175 -10.19 -23.08 32.23
N GLY A 176 -9.72 -22.05 31.52
CA GLY A 176 -8.37 -21.49 31.60
C GLY A 176 -7.31 -22.06 30.64
N VAL A 177 -7.62 -23.06 29.81
CA VAL A 177 -6.66 -23.72 28.88
C VAL A 177 -7.25 -23.95 27.51
#